data_AF-A0A7V6ZCP8-F1
#
_entry.id   AF-A0A7V6ZCP8-F1
#
_cell.length_a   1.000
_cell.length_b   1.000
_cell.length_c   1.000
_cell.angle_alpha   90.00
_cell.angle_beta   90.00
_cell.angle_gamma   90.00
#
_symmetry.space_group_name_H-M   'P 1'
#
loop_
_entity.id
_entity.type
_entity.pdbx_description
1 polymer ?
#
loop_
_entity_poly.entity_id
_entity_poly.type
_entity_poly.pdbx_seq_one_letter_code
_entity_poly.pdbx_strand_id
1 'polypeptide(L)'
;STEWERQLPPFTINDVSFRGRADRIDHLKEIGQILWDYKTAGSKNYENSLQLASYALALSKADQKTGGAFYLCHSDSMCLGHISKEHKDLDKRLVPEGYSDNIKIKREKLEDIAKRAEEQLISWAKDLTSGSFEPHYDRKTCKDCQYKVLCRKSEIEGGEWLENGEQ
;
A
#
# COMPACT_ATOMS: atom_id res chain seq x y z
N SER A 1 -11.12 1.08 -20.80
CA SER A 1 -9.78 0.82 -21.35
C SER A 1 -8.91 0.28 -20.25
N THR A 2 -7.77 -0.35 -20.58
CA THR A 2 -6.82 -0.88 -19.60
C THR A 2 -5.45 -0.32 -19.88
N GLU A 3 -4.75 0.07 -18.81
CA GLU A 3 -3.38 0.60 -18.85
C GLU A 3 -2.50 -0.27 -17.95
N TRP A 4 -1.28 -0.57 -18.40
CA TRP A 4 -0.28 -1.37 -17.67
C TRP A 4 0.93 -0.51 -17.33
N GLU A 5 1.56 -0.79 -16.18
CA GLU A 5 2.76 -0.11 -15.69
C GLU A 5 2.64 1.43 -15.75
N ARG A 6 1.45 1.94 -15.43
CA ARG A 6 1.10 3.35 -15.58
C ARG A 6 1.80 4.18 -14.51
N GLN A 7 2.54 5.20 -14.95
CA GLN A 7 3.06 6.23 -14.06
C GLN A 7 1.88 7.00 -13.46
N LEU A 8 1.83 7.06 -12.13
CA LEU A 8 0.82 7.83 -11.43
C LEU A 8 1.18 9.32 -11.48
N PRO A 9 0.17 10.21 -11.48
CA PRO A 9 0.41 11.64 -11.36
C PRO A 9 1.26 11.92 -10.11
N PRO A 10 2.39 12.61 -10.24
CA PRO A 10 3.17 13.01 -9.08
C PRO A 10 2.36 14.04 -8.29
N PHE A 11 2.53 14.04 -6.98
CA PHE A 11 2.01 15.10 -6.13
C PHE A 11 3.03 15.46 -5.05
N THR A 12 2.86 16.65 -4.50
CA THR A 12 3.81 17.23 -3.56
C THR A 12 3.12 17.48 -2.23
N ILE A 13 3.77 17.10 -1.14
CA ILE A 13 3.39 17.50 0.22
C ILE A 13 4.59 18.23 0.81
N ASN A 14 4.39 19.49 1.21
CA ASN A 14 5.47 20.42 1.57
C ASN A 14 6.50 20.51 0.42
N ASP A 15 7.77 20.19 0.68
CA ASP A 15 8.86 20.19 -0.31
C ASP A 15 9.20 18.78 -0.83
N VAL A 16 8.38 17.77 -0.52
CA VAL A 16 8.64 16.37 -0.89
C VAL A 16 7.69 15.93 -2.01
N SER A 17 8.28 15.50 -3.13
CA SER A 17 7.54 14.96 -4.27
C SER A 17 7.39 13.44 -4.14
N PHE A 18 6.15 12.97 -4.18
CA PHE A 18 5.81 11.55 -4.20
C PHE A 18 5.50 11.10 -5.62
N ARG A 19 6.07 9.95 -5.99
CA ARG A 19 5.94 9.33 -7.31
C ARG A 19 5.69 7.84 -7.15
N GLY A 20 4.97 7.24 -8.08
CA GLY A 20 4.65 5.82 -8.05
C GLY A 20 4.22 5.32 -9.41
N ARG A 21 4.19 3.99 -9.52
CA ARG A 21 3.75 3.28 -10.72
C ARG A 21 2.74 2.22 -10.31
N ALA A 22 1.59 2.21 -10.96
CA ALA A 22 0.60 1.16 -10.80
C ALA A 22 0.85 0.05 -11.81
N ASP A 23 0.79 -1.20 -11.39
CA ASP A 23 0.97 -2.35 -12.29
C ASP A 23 -0.12 -2.38 -13.36
N ARG A 24 -1.37 -2.11 -12.97
CA ARG A 24 -2.50 -2.03 -13.90
C ARG A 24 -3.62 -1.12 -13.42
N ILE A 25 -4.25 -0.41 -14.37
CA ILE A 25 -5.44 0.40 -14.16
C ILE A 25 -6.50 0.06 -15.21
N ASP A 26 -7.71 -0.27 -14.77
CA ASP A 26 -8.88 -0.43 -15.64
C ASP A 26 -9.80 0.80 -15.52
N HIS A 27 -10.21 1.36 -16.66
CA HIS A 27 -11.07 2.53 -16.74
C HIS A 27 -12.50 2.11 -17.08
N LEU A 28 -13.41 2.36 -16.14
CA LEU A 28 -14.83 2.04 -16.23
C LEU A 28 -15.65 3.34 -16.24
N LYS A 29 -16.45 3.57 -17.30
CA LYS A 29 -17.13 4.86 -17.56
C LYS A 29 -17.93 5.41 -16.37
N GLU A 30 -18.58 4.54 -15.59
CA GLU A 30 -19.47 4.93 -14.49
C GLU A 30 -18.81 4.83 -13.10
N ILE A 31 -17.70 4.11 -13.00
CA ILE A 31 -17.05 3.76 -11.72
C ILE A 31 -15.74 4.52 -11.53
N GLY A 32 -15.16 5.05 -12.62
CA GLY A 32 -13.82 5.59 -12.63
C GLY A 32 -12.77 4.50 -12.81
N GLN A 33 -11.61 4.71 -12.22
CA GLN A 33 -10.45 3.83 -12.34
C GLN A 33 -10.47 2.73 -11.28
N ILE A 34 -10.08 1.51 -11.68
CA ILE A 34 -9.83 0.39 -10.79
C ILE A 34 -8.33 0.10 -10.79
N LEU A 35 -7.71 0.14 -9.61
CA LEU A 35 -6.30 -0.16 -9.42
C LEU A 35 -6.10 -1.65 -9.14
N TRP A 36 -5.15 -2.26 -9.83
CA TRP A 36 -4.69 -3.62 -9.57
C TRP A 36 -3.18 -3.61 -9.33
N ASP A 37 -2.75 -4.27 -8.26
CA ASP A 37 -1.33 -4.48 -7.93
C ASP A 37 -1.09 -5.98 -7.69
N TYR A 38 -0.14 -6.55 -8.42
CA TYR A 38 0.11 -7.99 -8.44
C TYR A 38 1.17 -8.35 -7.41
N LYS A 39 0.84 -9.29 -6.54
CA LYS A 39 1.70 -9.70 -5.43
C LYS A 39 1.97 -11.20 -5.47
N THR A 40 3.24 -11.57 -5.36
CA THR A 40 3.65 -12.98 -5.28
C THR A 40 3.29 -13.59 -3.92
N ALA A 41 3.40 -12.81 -2.83
CA ALA A 41 3.07 -13.25 -1.48
C ALA A 41 1.55 -13.24 -1.19
N GLY A 42 1.15 -13.85 -0.07
CA GLY A 42 -0.26 -13.98 0.32
C GLY A 42 -0.88 -12.68 0.85
N SER A 43 -2.21 -12.62 0.80
CA SER A 43 -3.03 -11.45 1.15
C SER A 43 -2.79 -10.89 2.56
N LYS A 44 -2.44 -11.75 3.53
CA LYS A 44 -2.12 -11.35 4.92
C LYS A 44 -1.02 -10.29 5.00
N ASN A 45 -0.05 -10.30 4.08
CA ASN A 45 1.07 -9.36 4.08
C ASN A 45 0.64 -7.94 3.71
N TYR A 46 -0.52 -7.78 3.06
CA TYR A 46 -0.99 -6.51 2.53
C TYR A 46 -2.18 -5.94 3.29
N GLU A 47 -2.61 -6.60 4.38
CA GLU A 47 -3.80 -6.21 5.15
C GLU A 47 -3.77 -4.79 5.70
N ASN A 48 -2.57 -4.29 6.00
CA ASN A 48 -2.33 -2.96 6.55
C ASN A 48 -1.50 -2.07 5.61
N SER A 49 -1.25 -2.54 4.37
CA SER A 49 -0.44 -1.79 3.41
C SER A 49 -1.18 -0.54 2.94
N LEU A 50 -0.49 0.59 2.96
CA LEU A 50 -1.00 1.87 2.45
C LEU A 50 -0.66 2.11 0.98
N GLN A 51 0.08 1.23 0.30
CA GLN A 51 0.54 1.45 -1.08
C GLN A 51 -0.61 1.79 -2.04
N LEU A 52 -1.63 0.94 -2.13
CA LEU A 52 -2.80 1.19 -2.99
C LEU A 52 -3.64 2.40 -2.56
N ALA A 53 -3.69 2.69 -1.26
CA ALA A 53 -4.36 3.90 -0.75
C ALA A 53 -3.62 5.17 -1.19
N SER A 54 -2.28 5.16 -1.18
CA SER A 54 -1.46 6.24 -1.72
C SER A 54 -1.62 6.39 -3.23
N TYR A 55 -1.86 5.30 -3.96
CA TYR A 55 -2.13 5.36 -5.40
C TYR A 55 -3.48 6.02 -5.69
N ALA A 56 -4.53 5.63 -4.97
CA ALA A 56 -5.83 6.27 -5.07
C ALA A 56 -5.78 7.76 -4.68
N LEU A 57 -4.98 8.11 -3.67
CA LEU A 57 -4.73 9.50 -3.29
C LEU A 57 -4.06 10.29 -4.44
N ALA A 58 -3.01 9.75 -5.06
CA ALA A 58 -2.33 10.39 -6.18
C ALA A 58 -3.27 10.69 -7.35
N LEU A 59 -4.16 9.74 -7.68
CA LEU A 59 -5.20 9.92 -8.68
C LEU A 59 -6.21 10.99 -8.28
N SER A 60 -6.67 10.96 -7.02
CA SER A 60 -7.61 11.97 -6.50
C SER A 60 -7.02 13.38 -6.51
N LYS A 61 -5.72 13.55 -6.22
CA LYS A 61 -5.03 14.85 -6.30
C LYS A 61 -4.92 15.39 -7.72
N ALA A 62 -5.09 14.53 -8.73
CA ALA A 62 -5.16 14.88 -10.14
C ALA A 62 -6.60 14.89 -10.68
N ASP A 63 -7.60 15.00 -9.80
CA ASP A 63 -9.03 15.01 -10.11
C ASP A 63 -9.53 13.75 -10.85
N GLN A 64 -8.85 12.62 -10.64
CA GLN A 64 -9.24 11.33 -11.22
C GLN A 64 -9.97 10.48 -10.18
N LYS A 65 -11.14 9.96 -10.57
CA LYS A 65 -11.95 9.09 -9.70
C LYS A 65 -11.41 7.67 -9.68
N THR A 66 -11.34 7.08 -8.49
CA THR A 66 -11.00 5.66 -8.28
C THR A 66 -12.17 4.94 -7.61
N GLY A 67 -12.72 3.93 -8.29
CA GLY A 67 -13.85 3.16 -7.77
C GLY A 67 -13.42 2.03 -6.84
N GLY A 68 -12.21 1.50 -7.00
CA GLY A 68 -11.66 0.45 -6.17
C GLY A 68 -10.16 0.26 -6.37
N ALA A 69 -9.51 -0.33 -5.37
CA ALA A 69 -8.09 -0.65 -5.42
C ALA A 69 -7.83 -2.00 -4.76
N PHE A 70 -7.18 -2.91 -5.49
CA PHE A 70 -7.06 -4.31 -5.14
C PHE A 70 -5.66 -4.87 -5.34
N TYR A 71 -5.20 -5.65 -4.38
CA TYR A 71 -4.07 -6.56 -4.52
C TYR A 71 -4.55 -7.90 -5.07
N LEU A 72 -3.86 -8.43 -6.08
CA LEU A 72 -4.02 -9.80 -6.55
C LEU A 72 -2.86 -10.64 -6.01
N CYS A 73 -3.15 -11.48 -5.02
CA CYS A 73 -2.16 -12.23 -4.27
C CYS A 73 -2.07 -13.67 -4.80
N HIS A 74 -0.97 -14.01 -5.46
CA HIS A 74 -0.82 -15.30 -6.14
C HIS A 74 -0.60 -16.47 -5.17
N SER A 75 0.09 -16.25 -4.04
CA SER A 75 0.43 -17.34 -3.11
C SER A 75 -0.79 -17.98 -2.44
N ASP A 76 -1.88 -17.24 -2.23
CA ASP A 76 -3.13 -17.73 -1.63
C ASP A 76 -4.34 -17.58 -2.54
N SER A 77 -4.13 -17.15 -3.80
CA SER A 77 -5.19 -16.91 -4.79
C SER A 77 -6.28 -15.98 -4.26
N MET A 78 -5.89 -14.95 -3.50
CA MET A 78 -6.80 -13.99 -2.89
C MET A 78 -6.71 -12.62 -3.55
N CYS A 79 -7.86 -11.98 -3.74
CA CYS A 79 -7.99 -10.57 -4.04
C CYS A 79 -8.32 -9.83 -2.74
N LEU A 80 -7.55 -8.78 -2.41
CA LEU A 80 -7.75 -7.98 -1.21
C LEU A 80 -7.80 -6.50 -1.57
N GLY A 81 -8.82 -5.76 -1.14
CA GLY A 81 -8.87 -4.34 -1.49
C GLY A 81 -9.92 -3.51 -0.79
N HIS A 82 -10.02 -2.26 -1.25
CA HIS A 82 -10.96 -1.26 -0.77
C HIS A 82 -11.80 -0.76 -1.95
N ILE A 83 -13.05 -0.44 -1.65
CA ILE A 83 -14.02 0.09 -2.62
C ILE A 83 -14.45 1.48 -2.17
N SER A 84 -14.67 2.36 -3.15
CA SER A 84 -15.18 3.70 -2.95
C SER A 84 -16.55 3.72 -2.25
N LYS A 85 -16.80 4.76 -1.44
CA LYS A 85 -18.11 5.04 -0.86
C LYS A 85 -19.21 5.19 -1.91
N GLU A 86 -18.89 5.68 -3.10
CA GLU A 86 -19.83 5.89 -4.22
C GLU A 86 -20.28 4.56 -4.86
N HIS A 87 -19.49 3.48 -4.75
CA HIS A 87 -19.69 2.24 -5.50
C HIS A 87 -19.77 1.00 -4.60
N LYS A 88 -20.65 1.02 -3.60
CA LYS A 88 -20.72 -0.01 -2.53
C LYS A 88 -20.91 -1.46 -3.00
N ASP A 89 -21.49 -1.68 -4.18
CA ASP A 89 -21.74 -3.00 -4.78
C ASP A 89 -20.76 -3.35 -5.92
N LEU A 90 -19.64 -2.64 -6.03
CA LEU A 90 -18.64 -2.89 -7.08
C LEU A 90 -18.04 -4.30 -7.00
N ASP A 91 -17.88 -4.85 -5.80
CA ASP A 91 -17.41 -6.21 -5.60
C ASP A 91 -18.29 -7.23 -6.31
N LYS A 92 -19.61 -7.14 -6.17
CA LYS A 92 -20.57 -8.02 -6.86
C LYS A 92 -20.46 -7.96 -8.38
N ARG A 93 -19.97 -6.84 -8.94
CA ARG A 93 -19.75 -6.66 -10.38
C ARG A 93 -18.40 -7.20 -10.85
N LEU A 94 -17.41 -7.22 -9.96
CA LEU A 94 -16.05 -7.67 -10.25
C LEU A 94 -15.87 -9.17 -10.02
N VAL A 95 -16.63 -9.75 -9.09
CA VAL A 95 -16.51 -11.15 -8.69
C VAL A 95 -17.46 -12.01 -9.53
N PRO A 96 -16.97 -12.97 -10.33
CA PRO A 96 -17.82 -13.95 -10.97
C PRO A 96 -18.55 -14.82 -9.95
N GLU A 97 -19.76 -15.25 -10.28
CA GLU A 97 -20.55 -16.13 -9.43
C GLU A 97 -19.76 -17.43 -9.11
N GLY A 98 -19.70 -17.82 -7.83
CA GLY A 98 -18.93 -18.97 -7.35
C GLY A 98 -17.48 -18.67 -6.92
N TYR A 99 -16.99 -17.43 -7.06
CA TYR A 99 -15.64 -17.03 -6.66
C TYR A 99 -15.61 -15.98 -5.52
N SER A 100 -16.71 -15.85 -4.77
CA SER A 100 -16.83 -14.91 -3.64
C SER A 100 -15.79 -15.11 -2.56
N ASP A 101 -15.36 -16.35 -2.33
CA ASP A 101 -14.47 -16.70 -1.23
C ASP A 101 -13.03 -16.24 -1.48
N ASN A 102 -12.66 -16.00 -2.74
CA ASN A 102 -11.34 -15.51 -3.14
C ASN A 102 -11.23 -13.99 -3.08
N ILE A 103 -12.29 -13.26 -2.73
CA ILE A 103 -12.31 -11.80 -2.72
C ILE A 103 -12.66 -11.27 -1.33
N LYS A 104 -11.71 -10.51 -0.76
CA LYS A 104 -11.83 -9.89 0.56
C LYS A 104 -11.86 -8.37 0.42
N ILE A 105 -13.05 -7.81 0.51
CA ILE A 105 -13.26 -6.36 0.58
C ILE A 105 -13.12 -5.90 2.03
N LYS A 106 -12.23 -4.94 2.25
CA LYS A 106 -12.07 -4.33 3.58
C LYS A 106 -13.29 -3.46 3.92
N ARG A 107 -13.61 -3.41 5.21
CA ARG A 107 -14.73 -2.61 5.74
C ARG A 107 -14.46 -1.11 5.63
N GLU A 108 -13.23 -0.70 5.91
CA GLU A 108 -12.75 0.67 5.67
C GLU A 108 -12.95 1.01 4.18
N LYS A 109 -13.38 2.23 3.86
CA LYS A 109 -13.63 2.65 2.47
C LYS A 109 -12.40 3.29 1.88
N LEU A 110 -12.31 3.28 0.55
CA LEU A 110 -11.12 3.73 -0.17
C LEU A 110 -10.74 5.17 0.18
N GLU A 111 -11.73 6.05 0.31
CA GLU A 111 -11.51 7.46 0.67
C GLU A 111 -10.99 7.62 2.11
N ASP A 112 -11.43 6.77 3.03
CA ASP A 112 -11.00 6.83 4.43
C ASP A 112 -9.54 6.37 4.58
N ILE A 113 -9.18 5.24 3.94
CA ILE A 113 -7.80 4.77 3.96
C ILE A 113 -6.87 5.69 3.15
N ALA A 114 -7.35 6.33 2.08
CA ALA A 114 -6.58 7.32 1.33
C ALA A 114 -6.25 8.56 2.17
N LYS A 115 -7.19 9.02 3.01
CA LYS A 115 -6.93 10.09 3.98
C LYS A 115 -5.86 9.67 5.01
N ARG A 116 -5.96 8.44 5.52
CA ARG A 116 -4.93 7.89 6.43
C ARG A 116 -3.56 7.79 5.75
N ALA A 117 -3.52 7.41 4.48
CA ALA A 117 -2.29 7.42 3.69
C ALA A 117 -1.73 8.85 3.56
N GLU A 118 -2.57 9.84 3.28
CA GLU A 118 -2.15 11.25 3.24
C GLU A 118 -1.53 11.71 4.56
N GLU A 119 -2.15 11.40 5.70
CA GLU A 119 -1.63 11.74 7.03
C GLU A 119 -0.23 11.13 7.27
N GLN A 120 -0.01 9.88 6.86
CA GLN A 120 1.30 9.22 6.96
C GLN A 120 2.33 9.86 6.04
N LEU A 121 1.96 10.21 4.81
CA LEU A 121 2.86 10.90 3.88
C LEU A 121 3.21 12.32 4.35
N ILE A 122 2.28 13.02 5.00
CA ILE A 122 2.56 14.30 5.67
C ILE A 122 3.59 14.13 6.79
N SER A 123 3.44 13.08 7.61
CA SER A 123 4.42 12.78 8.66
C SER A 123 5.80 12.52 8.04
N TRP A 124 5.88 11.63 7.05
CA TRP A 124 7.13 11.34 6.35
C TRP A 124 7.76 12.57 5.70
N ALA A 125 6.96 13.45 5.08
CA ALA A 125 7.47 14.68 4.50
C ALA A 125 8.06 15.62 5.56
N LYS A 126 7.49 15.67 6.77
CA LYS A 126 8.05 16.45 7.89
C LYS A 126 9.36 15.86 8.40
N ASP A 127 9.45 14.54 8.53
CA ASP A 127 10.66 13.88 8.99
C ASP A 127 11.82 14.14 8.00
N LEU A 128 11.55 13.99 6.70
CA LEU A 128 12.52 14.26 5.63
C LEU A 128 12.99 15.72 5.60
N THR A 129 12.08 16.68 5.78
CA THR A 129 12.42 18.12 5.72
C THR A 129 13.08 18.63 7.01
N SER A 130 12.75 18.05 8.16
CA SER A 130 13.39 18.39 9.44
C SER A 130 14.79 17.81 9.60
N GLY A 131 15.16 16.81 8.79
CA GLY A 131 16.39 16.05 8.94
C GLY A 131 16.38 15.12 10.16
N SER A 132 15.19 14.86 10.73
CA SER A 132 15.02 13.91 11.83
C SER A 132 14.86 12.50 11.29
N PHE A 133 15.84 11.64 11.55
CA PHE A 133 15.85 10.24 11.12
C PHE A 133 15.94 9.30 12.32
N GLU A 134 15.21 9.63 13.39
CA GLU A 134 15.22 8.82 14.61
C GLU A 134 14.79 7.37 14.30
N PRO A 135 15.57 6.38 14.75
CA PRO A 135 15.27 4.99 14.45
C PRO A 135 14.07 4.52 15.29
N HIS A 136 12.98 4.14 14.61
CA HIS A 136 11.85 3.47 15.25
C HIS A 136 12.09 1.95 15.30
N TYR A 137 12.50 1.44 16.47
CA TYR A 137 12.84 0.03 16.66
C TYR A 137 11.62 -0.89 16.79
N ASP A 138 10.84 -1.06 15.72
CA ASP A 138 9.75 -2.04 15.68
C ASP A 138 10.27 -3.47 15.43
N ARG A 139 9.79 -4.46 16.19
CA ARG A 139 10.25 -5.87 16.10
C ARG A 139 9.99 -6.51 14.74
N LYS A 140 8.91 -6.15 14.04
CA LYS A 140 8.53 -6.75 12.75
C LYS A 140 9.41 -6.21 11.62
N THR A 141 9.65 -4.90 11.58
CA THR A 141 10.47 -4.30 10.52
C THR A 141 11.97 -4.51 10.71
N CYS A 142 12.44 -4.63 11.97
CA CYS A 142 13.86 -4.86 12.26
C CYS A 142 14.35 -6.23 11.76
N LYS A 143 13.49 -7.26 11.73
CA LYS A 143 13.86 -8.62 11.33
C LYS A 143 14.46 -8.67 9.93
N ASP A 144 13.83 -7.95 8.99
CA ASP A 144 14.19 -7.95 7.57
C ASP A 144 15.02 -6.71 7.18
N CYS A 145 15.41 -5.88 8.15
CA CYS A 145 16.18 -4.65 7.91
C CYS A 145 17.65 -4.96 7.59
N GLN A 146 18.08 -4.59 6.38
CA GLN A 146 19.47 -4.74 5.94
C GLN A 146 20.45 -3.80 6.67
N TYR A 147 19.95 -2.71 7.27
CA TYR A 147 20.75 -1.70 7.95
C TYR A 147 20.83 -1.89 9.47
N LYS A 148 20.51 -3.10 9.97
CA LYS A 148 20.55 -3.43 11.41
C LYS A 148 21.90 -3.16 12.08
N VAL A 149 22.99 -3.20 11.32
CA VAL A 149 24.35 -2.89 11.81
C VAL A 149 24.61 -1.39 11.98
N LEU A 150 23.84 -0.53 11.30
CA LEU A 150 23.98 0.93 11.39
C LEU A 150 23.12 1.53 12.50
N CYS A 151 21.96 0.93 12.79
CA CYS A 151 20.98 1.51 13.70
C CYS A 151 21.29 1.30 15.19
N ARG A 152 22.39 0.61 15.53
CA ARG A 152 22.89 0.36 16.90
C ARG A 152 21.87 -0.24 17.89
N LYS A 153 20.75 -0.77 17.40
CA LYS A 153 19.68 -1.36 18.24
C LYS A 153 20.22 -2.44 19.18
N SER A 154 21.08 -3.31 18.67
CA SER A 154 21.69 -4.40 19.44
C SER A 154 22.60 -3.91 20.58
N GLU A 155 23.20 -2.72 20.44
CA GLU A 155 24.02 -2.12 21.51
C GLU A 155 23.14 -1.53 22.62
N ILE A 156 22.00 -0.94 22.25
CA ILE A 156 21.01 -0.38 23.18
C ILE A 156 20.32 -1.49 23.98
N GLU A 157 20.02 -2.62 23.33
CA GLU A 157 19.40 -3.79 23.97
C GLU A 157 20.40 -4.67 24.75
N GLY A 158 21.68 -4.28 24.85
CA GLY A 158 22.69 -4.95 25.68
C GLY A 158 23.16 -6.31 25.12
N GLY A 159 23.44 -6.37 23.81
CA GLY A 159 23.56 -7.59 23.02
C GLY A 159 24.30 -8.79 23.63
N GLU A 160 23.58 -9.91 23.74
CA GLU A 160 24.14 -11.23 23.45
C GLU A 160 23.92 -11.51 21.97
N TRP A 161 24.93 -11.24 21.15
CA TRP A 161 25.04 -11.92 19.85
C TRP A 161 25.47 -13.35 20.14
N LEU A 162 24.52 -14.23 20.45
CA LEU A 162 24.79 -15.66 20.41
C LEU A 162 25.07 -16.03 18.97
N GLU A 163 26.36 -16.23 18.69
CA GLU A 163 26.87 -17.14 17.69
C GLU A 163 25.98 -18.38 17.64
N ASN A 164 25.25 -18.56 16.55
CA ASN A 164 24.90 -19.87 16.06
C ASN A 164 25.03 -19.81 14.55
N GLY A 165 26.00 -20.59 14.05
CA GLY A 165 26.45 -20.70 12.66
C GLY A 165 25.36 -21.11 11.67
N GLU A 166 25.69 -21.13 10.39
CA GLU A 166 26.12 -22.35 9.65
C GLU A 166 26.98 -21.87 8.45
N GLN A 167 28.21 -22.35 8.17
CA GLN A 167 28.59 -23.65 7.60
C GLN A 167 27.55 -24.32 6.71
#